data_AF-A0A839NQE6-F1
#
_entry.id   AF-A0A839NQE6-F1
#
_cell.length_a   1.000
_cell.length_b   1.000
_cell.length_c   1.000
_cell.angle_alpha   90.00
_cell.angle_beta   90.00
_cell.angle_gamma   90.00
#
_symmetry.space_group_name_H-M   'P 1'
#
loop_
_entity.id
_entity.type
_entity.pdbx_description
1 polymer ?
#
loop_
_entity_poly.entity_id
_entity_poly.type
_entity_poly.pdbx_seq_one_letter_code
_entity_poly.pdbx_strand_id
1 'polypeptide(L)'
;MKRIISVSLFMICLCTTLVAQEHVYVEPTQADRNYRAYREQETKPEFGLRKVESLIKKIKEPEDDGMIADYIAAISKDEFKRLNLKEQFTYVMIHPEVYSQACIDDMTSRGEDQKIFGLLTFRLSGVDWSADQYKFLKQNRDTVQTLIFETIAVKKHMGVNLKSALVEISAWESIPAMIRYYQTNRKDRDVLTVLSLILKKEQYTPYLKSKMYGKLYLGDANYMTSVRFNTANEQFLLSTAQDYYNQKISK
;
A
#
# COMPACT_ATOMS: atom_id res chain seq x y z
N MET A 1 -73.34 -13.12 43.21
CA MET A 1 -73.29 -12.57 41.84
C MET A 1 -71.82 -12.42 41.44
N LYS A 2 -71.52 -12.83 40.20
CA LYS A 2 -70.26 -12.74 39.43
C LYS A 2 -69.49 -11.42 39.73
N ARG A 3 -68.16 -11.37 39.80
CA ARG A 3 -67.23 -11.56 38.67
C ARG A 3 -65.80 -11.83 39.13
N ILE A 4 -65.21 -12.85 38.52
CA ILE A 4 -63.77 -13.09 38.35
C ILE A 4 -63.28 -12.13 37.27
N ILE A 5 -62.18 -11.41 37.49
CA ILE A 5 -61.32 -10.90 36.40
C ILE A 5 -59.86 -11.13 36.79
N SER A 6 -59.31 -12.20 36.23
CA SER A 6 -57.87 -12.39 36.06
C SER A 6 -57.34 -11.35 35.09
N VAL A 7 -56.25 -10.66 35.43
CA VAL A 7 -55.46 -9.91 34.44
C VAL A 7 -54.11 -10.58 34.31
N SER A 8 -53.95 -11.17 33.14
CA SER A 8 -52.82 -11.98 32.71
C SER A 8 -51.56 -11.15 32.47
N LEU A 9 -50.46 -11.80 32.82
CA LEU A 9 -49.07 -11.58 32.43
C LEU A 9 -48.91 -11.09 30.97
N PHE A 10 -48.26 -9.95 30.76
CA PHE A 10 -47.74 -9.55 29.45
C PHE A 10 -46.23 -9.30 29.58
N MET A 11 -45.46 -10.39 29.51
CA MET A 11 -44.01 -10.34 29.40
C MET A 11 -43.70 -10.06 27.92
N ILE A 12 -43.48 -8.79 27.57
CA ILE A 12 -43.02 -8.39 26.23
C ILE A 12 -41.56 -8.80 26.12
N CYS A 13 -41.34 -9.97 25.52
CA CYS A 13 -40.04 -10.40 25.07
C CYS A 13 -39.64 -9.49 23.89
N LEU A 14 -38.85 -8.44 24.17
CA LEU A 14 -38.16 -7.68 23.12
C LEU A 14 -37.14 -8.62 22.46
N CYS A 15 -37.60 -9.34 21.44
CA CYS A 15 -36.71 -9.90 20.43
C CYS A 15 -36.09 -8.74 19.66
N THR A 16 -34.99 -8.18 20.16
CA THR A 16 -34.08 -7.40 19.33
C THR A 16 -33.50 -8.37 18.31
N THR A 17 -34.13 -8.42 17.14
CA THR A 17 -33.54 -9.06 15.96
C THR A 17 -32.21 -8.37 15.71
N LEU A 18 -31.12 -9.06 16.02
CA LEU A 18 -29.81 -8.82 15.42
C LEU A 18 -30.01 -8.92 13.92
N VAL A 19 -30.22 -7.78 13.27
CA VAL A 19 -30.05 -7.69 11.83
C VAL A 19 -28.54 -7.84 11.62
N ALA A 20 -28.11 -9.06 11.32
CA ALA A 20 -26.84 -9.26 10.66
C ALA A 20 -26.88 -8.38 9.41
N GLN A 21 -26.04 -7.33 9.35
CA GLN A 21 -25.84 -6.61 8.10
C GLN A 21 -25.24 -7.62 7.13
N GLU A 22 -26.07 -8.19 6.26
CA GLU A 22 -25.58 -8.76 5.01
C GLU A 22 -24.73 -7.68 4.35
N HIS A 23 -23.43 -7.95 4.21
CA HIS A 23 -22.55 -7.11 3.43
C HIS A 23 -23.02 -7.19 1.98
N VAL A 24 -23.95 -6.31 1.60
CA VAL A 24 -24.36 -6.15 0.21
C VAL A 24 -23.13 -5.72 -0.57
N TYR A 25 -22.65 -6.59 -1.45
CA TYR A 25 -21.62 -6.22 -2.41
C TYR A 25 -22.18 -5.11 -3.31
N VAL A 26 -21.51 -3.97 -3.31
CA VAL A 26 -21.87 -2.83 -4.16
C VAL A 26 -20.83 -2.71 -5.26
N GLU A 27 -21.29 -2.87 -6.49
CA GLU A 27 -20.46 -2.73 -7.70
C GLU A 27 -19.70 -1.39 -7.71
N PRO A 28 -18.39 -1.42 -7.99
CA PRO A 28 -17.59 -0.22 -8.18
C PRO A 28 -18.08 0.62 -9.38
N THR A 29 -17.98 1.94 -9.26
CA THR A 29 -18.20 2.86 -10.38
C THR A 29 -16.99 2.93 -11.29
N GLN A 30 -17.15 3.56 -12.46
CA GLN A 30 -16.01 3.96 -13.28
C GLN A 30 -15.04 4.90 -12.53
N ALA A 31 -15.56 5.77 -11.66
CA ALA A 31 -14.71 6.65 -10.86
C ALA A 31 -13.84 5.85 -9.86
N ASP A 32 -14.39 4.78 -9.28
CA ASP A 32 -13.65 3.86 -8.41
C ASP A 32 -12.54 3.14 -9.17
N ARG A 33 -12.85 2.59 -10.35
CA ARG A 33 -11.85 1.93 -11.23
C ARG A 33 -10.77 2.90 -11.69
N ASN A 34 -11.12 4.14 -12.05
CA ASN A 34 -10.16 5.18 -12.41
C ASN A 34 -9.25 5.55 -11.23
N TYR A 35 -9.79 5.59 -10.01
CA TYR A 35 -8.99 5.84 -8.81
C TYR A 35 -8.07 4.66 -8.51
N ARG A 36 -8.57 3.43 -8.63
CA ARG A 36 -7.76 2.21 -8.49
C ARG A 36 -6.59 2.18 -9.47
N ALA A 37 -6.84 2.44 -10.75
CA ALA A 37 -5.79 2.52 -11.77
C ALA A 37 -4.76 3.62 -11.44
N TYR A 38 -5.20 4.75 -10.89
CA TYR A 38 -4.28 5.80 -10.42
C TYR A 38 -3.42 5.33 -9.23
N ARG A 39 -3.96 4.52 -8.32
CA ARG A 39 -3.21 3.94 -7.19
C ARG A 39 -2.19 2.91 -7.64
N GLU A 40 -2.51 2.13 -8.66
CA GLU A 40 -1.63 1.10 -9.24
C GLU A 40 -0.56 1.66 -10.17
N GLN A 41 -0.64 2.94 -10.53
CA GLN A 41 0.32 3.56 -11.41
C GLN A 41 1.74 3.52 -10.82
N GLU A 42 2.67 2.98 -11.60
CA GLU A 42 4.10 2.99 -11.29
C GLU A 42 4.79 4.21 -11.92
N THR A 43 5.85 4.70 -11.25
CA THR A 43 6.72 5.75 -11.80
C THR A 43 8.04 5.14 -12.24
N LYS A 44 8.37 5.28 -13.53
CA LYS A 44 9.65 4.79 -14.08
C LYS A 44 10.78 5.80 -13.84
N PRO A 45 11.86 5.43 -13.13
CA PRO A 45 13.07 6.25 -13.06
C PRO A 45 13.75 6.37 -14.43
N GLU A 46 14.47 7.46 -14.68
CA GLU A 46 15.15 7.69 -15.97
C GLU A 46 16.61 7.23 -15.98
N PHE A 47 17.15 6.77 -14.84
CA PHE A 47 18.57 6.48 -14.70
C PHE A 47 18.97 5.25 -15.51
N GLY A 48 19.64 5.48 -16.64
CA GLY A 48 20.04 4.41 -17.56
C GLY A 48 18.85 3.62 -18.14
N LEU A 49 17.65 4.22 -18.19
CA LEU A 49 16.40 3.55 -18.55
C LEU A 49 16.50 2.77 -19.87
N ARG A 50 17.05 3.39 -20.92
CA ARG A 50 17.22 2.74 -22.24
C ARG A 50 18.03 1.44 -22.17
N LYS A 51 19.08 1.42 -21.34
CA LYS A 51 19.92 0.23 -21.15
C LYS A 51 19.16 -0.85 -20.39
N VAL A 52 18.48 -0.46 -19.30
CA VAL A 52 17.68 -1.37 -18.47
C VAL A 52 16.54 -2.00 -19.26
N GLU A 53 15.76 -1.21 -19.99
CA GLU A 53 14.69 -1.72 -20.86
C GLU A 53 15.23 -2.65 -21.95
N SER A 54 16.42 -2.37 -22.50
CA SER A 54 17.06 -3.26 -23.47
C SER A 54 17.50 -4.59 -22.86
N LEU A 55 17.83 -4.64 -21.57
CA LEU A 55 18.15 -5.89 -20.87
C LEU A 55 16.88 -6.69 -20.58
N ILE A 56 15.83 -6.02 -20.07
CA ILE A 56 14.54 -6.65 -19.78
C ILE A 56 13.96 -7.31 -21.04
N LYS A 57 14.01 -6.64 -22.20
CA LYS A 57 13.54 -7.19 -23.47
C LYS A 57 14.25 -8.46 -23.94
N LYS A 58 15.44 -8.78 -23.40
CA LYS A 58 16.20 -9.99 -23.75
C LYS A 58 15.90 -11.16 -22.83
N ILE A 59 15.19 -10.91 -21.73
CA ILE A 59 14.73 -11.96 -20.83
C ILE A 59 13.81 -12.86 -21.63
N LYS A 60 14.13 -14.16 -21.63
CA LYS A 60 13.26 -15.18 -22.21
C LYS A 60 12.37 -15.70 -21.09
N GLU A 61 11.06 -15.62 -21.29
CA GLU A 61 10.12 -16.34 -20.44
C GLU A 61 10.50 -17.83 -20.48
N PRO A 62 10.50 -18.54 -19.33
CA PRO A 62 10.64 -19.99 -19.34
C PRO A 62 9.55 -20.60 -20.22
N GLU A 63 9.87 -21.70 -20.90
CA GLU A 63 8.85 -22.48 -21.61
C GLU A 63 7.79 -22.92 -20.60
N ASP A 64 6.52 -22.68 -20.92
CA ASP A 64 5.37 -23.08 -20.10
C ASP A 64 5.37 -24.62 -19.96
N ASP A 65 5.89 -25.09 -18.83
CA ASP A 65 5.96 -26.51 -18.47
C ASP A 65 4.72 -26.97 -17.67
N GLY A 66 3.69 -26.12 -17.59
CA GLY A 66 2.49 -26.37 -16.81
C GLY A 66 2.68 -26.23 -15.29
N MET A 67 3.85 -25.79 -14.83
CA MET A 67 4.06 -25.40 -13.42
C MET A 67 3.72 -23.92 -13.25
N ILE A 68 3.03 -23.60 -12.16
CA ILE A 68 2.78 -22.21 -11.75
C ILE A 68 4.16 -21.58 -11.49
N ALA A 69 4.63 -20.75 -12.42
CA ALA A 69 5.87 -20.02 -12.24
C ALA A 69 5.65 -18.94 -11.16
N ASP A 70 6.12 -19.21 -9.94
CA ASP A 70 6.16 -18.24 -8.83
C ASP A 70 7.19 -17.11 -9.08
N TYR A 71 7.86 -17.12 -10.24
CA TYR A 71 8.93 -16.20 -10.61
C TYR A 71 8.69 -15.63 -12.01
N ILE A 72 8.83 -14.30 -12.11
CA ILE A 72 8.94 -13.62 -13.41
C ILE A 72 10.37 -13.85 -13.89
N ALA A 73 10.53 -14.08 -15.18
CA ALA A 73 11.85 -14.20 -15.77
C ALA A 73 12.70 -12.94 -15.44
N ALA A 74 13.94 -13.15 -15.01
CA ALA A 74 14.84 -12.11 -14.51
C ALA A 74 16.14 -12.05 -15.32
N ILE A 75 16.87 -10.93 -15.23
CA ILE A 75 18.26 -10.90 -15.74
C ILE A 75 19.16 -11.76 -14.85
N SER A 76 20.29 -12.23 -15.36
CA SER A 76 21.25 -12.97 -14.54
C SER A 76 21.83 -12.10 -13.43
N LYS A 77 22.26 -12.74 -12.33
CA LYS A 77 22.94 -12.03 -11.21
C LYS A 77 24.17 -11.25 -11.66
N ASP A 78 24.89 -11.76 -12.67
CA ASP A 78 26.06 -11.09 -13.22
C ASP A 78 25.68 -9.88 -14.06
N GLU A 79 24.59 -9.94 -14.82
CA GLU A 79 24.05 -8.76 -15.52
C GLU A 79 23.58 -7.70 -14.53
N PHE A 80 22.89 -8.08 -13.46
CA PHE A 80 22.47 -7.14 -12.41
C PHE A 80 23.67 -6.48 -11.71
N LYS A 81 24.74 -7.22 -11.43
CA LYS A 81 25.98 -6.67 -10.84
C LYS A 81 26.75 -5.75 -11.78
N ARG A 82 26.59 -5.89 -13.10
CA ARG A 82 27.21 -5.00 -14.11
C ARG A 82 26.46 -3.67 -14.28
N LEU A 83 25.23 -3.58 -13.79
CA LEU A 83 24.53 -2.31 -13.69
C LEU A 83 25.18 -1.45 -12.60
N ASN A 84 25.33 -0.15 -12.85
CA ASN A 84 25.67 0.77 -11.76
C ASN A 84 24.49 0.94 -10.81
N LEU A 85 24.71 1.50 -9.62
CA LEU A 85 23.68 1.61 -8.58
C LEU A 85 22.40 2.30 -9.07
N LYS A 86 22.50 3.36 -9.87
CA LYS A 86 21.31 4.06 -10.39
C LYS A 86 20.55 3.21 -11.41
N GLU A 87 21.26 2.46 -12.25
CA GLU A 87 20.67 1.51 -13.19
C GLU A 87 20.02 0.32 -12.47
N GLN A 88 20.65 -0.19 -11.41
CA GLN A 88 20.07 -1.22 -10.53
C GLN A 88 18.77 -0.72 -9.92
N PHE A 89 18.75 0.50 -9.39
CA PHE A 89 17.53 1.13 -8.89
C PHE A 89 16.44 1.20 -9.95
N THR A 90 16.75 1.68 -11.16
CA THR A 90 15.78 1.72 -12.27
C THR A 90 15.24 0.33 -12.57
N TYR A 91 16.09 -0.70 -12.64
CA TYR A 91 15.67 -2.08 -12.87
C TYR A 91 14.71 -2.57 -11.78
N VAL A 92 15.06 -2.42 -10.49
CA VAL A 92 14.19 -2.82 -9.37
C VAL A 92 12.83 -2.10 -9.42
N MET A 93 12.80 -0.83 -9.84
CA MET A 93 11.55 -0.07 -9.89
C MET A 93 10.64 -0.43 -11.07
N ILE A 94 11.14 -1.06 -12.14
CA ILE A 94 10.34 -1.31 -13.36
C ILE A 94 10.22 -2.79 -13.73
N HIS A 95 10.91 -3.68 -13.00
CA HIS A 95 10.89 -5.12 -13.24
C HIS A 95 10.91 -5.91 -11.93
N PRO A 96 9.78 -6.01 -11.21
CA PRO A 96 9.64 -7.00 -10.14
C PRO A 96 9.88 -8.41 -10.70
N GLU A 97 10.52 -9.27 -9.91
CA GLU A 97 11.00 -10.59 -10.37
C GLU A 97 10.16 -11.76 -9.82
N VAL A 98 9.18 -11.49 -8.96
CA VAL A 98 8.31 -12.52 -8.37
C VAL A 98 6.89 -12.27 -8.87
N TYR A 99 6.21 -13.35 -9.26
CA TYR A 99 4.79 -13.32 -9.59
C TYR A 99 4.07 -14.36 -8.75
N SER A 100 3.01 -13.94 -8.08
CA SER A 100 2.07 -14.81 -7.37
C SER A 100 0.71 -14.60 -8.02
N GLN A 101 0.15 -15.67 -8.60
CA GLN A 101 -1.21 -15.64 -9.17
C GLN A 101 -2.20 -15.18 -8.09
N ALA A 102 -2.67 -13.94 -8.19
CA ALA A 102 -3.78 -13.45 -7.38
C ALA A 102 -5.07 -13.75 -8.15
N CYS A 103 -5.78 -14.83 -7.78
CA CYS A 103 -7.05 -15.23 -8.40
C CYS A 103 -8.23 -14.32 -7.98
N ILE A 104 -8.15 -13.01 -8.24
CA ILE A 104 -9.28 -12.09 -8.05
C ILE A 104 -9.32 -11.08 -9.21
N ASP A 105 -10.33 -11.20 -10.07
CA ASP A 105 -10.44 -10.46 -11.34
C ASP A 105 -10.71 -8.94 -11.19
N ASP A 106 -11.23 -8.48 -10.04
CA ASP A 106 -11.33 -7.05 -9.72
C ASP A 106 -11.33 -6.83 -8.19
N MET A 107 -10.26 -6.21 -7.68
CA MET A 107 -10.14 -5.83 -6.27
C MET A 107 -10.56 -4.37 -6.03
N THR A 108 -11.24 -3.73 -6.97
CA THR A 108 -11.75 -2.36 -6.79
C THR A 108 -12.88 -2.36 -5.78
N SER A 109 -12.82 -1.46 -4.80
CA SER A 109 -13.91 -1.26 -3.85
C SER A 109 -14.73 0.00 -4.14
N ARG A 110 -16.01 -0.02 -3.79
CA ARG A 110 -16.86 1.19 -3.86
C ARG A 110 -16.30 2.31 -2.99
N GLY A 111 -16.19 3.52 -3.53
CA GLY A 111 -15.67 4.70 -2.85
C GLY A 111 -14.19 4.59 -2.48
N GLU A 112 -13.33 4.04 -3.35
CA GLU A 112 -11.89 3.96 -3.09
C GLU A 112 -11.29 5.34 -2.83
N ASP A 113 -11.75 6.33 -3.59
CA ASP A 113 -11.43 7.74 -3.44
C ASP A 113 -12.08 8.34 -2.19
N GLN A 114 -12.60 7.57 -1.24
CA GLN A 114 -13.09 8.00 0.08
C GLN A 114 -12.42 7.22 1.22
N LYS A 115 -11.31 6.53 0.93
CA LYS A 115 -10.62 5.64 1.87
C LYS A 115 -9.15 6.00 2.06
N ILE A 116 -8.62 5.59 3.21
CA ILE A 116 -7.20 5.41 3.49
C ILE A 116 -7.02 3.91 3.72
N PHE A 117 -6.25 3.25 2.87
CA PHE A 117 -6.07 1.80 2.92
C PHE A 117 -4.98 1.40 3.90
N GLY A 118 -5.07 0.17 4.43
CA GLY A 118 -4.03 -0.38 5.28
C GLY A 118 -2.77 -0.79 4.50
N LEU A 119 -2.91 -1.12 3.21
CA LEU A 119 -1.87 -1.63 2.33
C LEU A 119 -1.83 -0.88 1.00
N LEU A 120 -0.65 -0.86 0.38
CA LEU A 120 -0.44 -0.40 -1.00
C LEU A 120 -0.83 -1.48 -2.01
N THR A 121 -1.12 -1.09 -3.24
CA THR A 121 -1.53 -2.00 -4.31
C THR A 121 -0.39 -2.79 -4.95
N PHE A 122 0.88 -2.40 -4.75
CA PHE A 122 2.04 -3.05 -5.40
C PHE A 122 2.10 -4.57 -5.18
N ARG A 123 1.92 -5.04 -3.93
CA ARG A 123 1.89 -6.48 -3.64
C ARG A 123 0.55 -7.14 -3.97
N LEU A 124 -0.48 -6.35 -4.26
CA LEU A 124 -1.83 -6.84 -4.58
C LEU A 124 -2.00 -7.10 -6.08
N SER A 125 -1.15 -6.53 -6.94
CA SER A 125 -1.14 -6.81 -8.38
C SER A 125 -0.48 -8.16 -8.73
N GLY A 126 -0.18 -8.99 -7.73
CA GLY A 126 0.42 -10.29 -7.92
C GLY A 126 1.90 -10.25 -8.29
N VAL A 127 2.56 -9.09 -8.25
CA VAL A 127 4.00 -8.97 -8.47
C VAL A 127 4.73 -8.58 -7.18
N ASP A 128 5.96 -9.04 -7.00
CA ASP A 128 6.80 -8.64 -5.88
C ASP A 128 8.29 -8.61 -6.29
N TRP A 129 9.11 -7.99 -5.44
CA TRP A 129 10.56 -8.01 -5.60
C TRP A 129 11.16 -9.36 -5.19
N SER A 130 12.23 -9.79 -5.87
CA SER A 130 13.00 -10.96 -5.42
C SER A 130 13.79 -10.65 -4.15
N ALA A 131 14.31 -11.71 -3.51
CA ALA A 131 15.20 -11.57 -2.37
C ALA A 131 16.46 -10.71 -2.68
N ASP A 132 16.99 -10.80 -3.90
CA ASP A 132 18.16 -10.01 -4.31
C ASP A 132 17.80 -8.53 -4.51
N GLN A 133 16.61 -8.24 -5.06
CA GLN A 133 16.09 -6.87 -5.16
C GLN A 133 15.81 -6.25 -3.78
N TYR A 134 15.20 -7.01 -2.86
CA TYR A 134 15.02 -6.60 -1.46
C TYR A 134 16.34 -6.30 -0.76
N LYS A 135 17.35 -7.15 -1.00
CA LYS A 135 18.69 -6.96 -0.46
C LYS A 135 19.33 -5.67 -1.01
N PHE A 136 19.22 -5.42 -2.32
CA PHE A 136 19.69 -4.18 -2.94
C PHE A 136 19.06 -2.95 -2.27
N LEU A 137 17.73 -2.93 -2.11
CA LEU A 137 17.02 -1.81 -1.49
C LEU A 137 17.51 -1.53 -0.07
N LYS A 138 17.68 -2.57 0.75
CA LYS A 138 18.14 -2.45 2.14
C LYS A 138 19.59 -2.03 2.27
N GLN A 139 20.48 -2.60 1.46
CA GLN A 139 21.91 -2.31 1.53
C GLN A 139 22.26 -0.92 1.01
N ASN A 140 21.43 -0.34 0.13
CA ASN A 140 21.64 0.98 -0.47
C ASN A 140 20.61 2.00 -0.01
N ARG A 141 20.06 1.82 1.18
CA ARG A 141 18.94 2.57 1.77
C ARG A 141 18.94 4.05 1.43
N ASP A 142 19.99 4.77 1.82
CA ASP A 142 20.05 6.23 1.70
C ASP A 142 20.16 6.68 0.24
N THR A 143 20.90 5.93 -0.58
CA THR A 143 21.00 6.22 -2.02
C THR A 143 19.67 5.94 -2.72
N VAL A 144 18.98 4.84 -2.39
CA VAL A 144 17.65 4.52 -2.90
C VAL A 144 16.66 5.62 -2.52
N GLN A 145 16.66 6.08 -1.27
CA GLN A 145 15.84 7.19 -0.82
C GLN A 145 16.09 8.46 -1.67
N THR A 146 17.35 8.83 -1.88
CA THR A 146 17.70 9.98 -2.74
C THR A 146 17.19 9.80 -4.16
N LEU A 147 17.41 8.65 -4.78
CA LEU A 147 16.98 8.37 -6.16
C LEU A 147 15.45 8.38 -6.31
N ILE A 148 14.71 7.95 -5.29
CA ILE A 148 13.24 8.06 -5.25
C ILE A 148 12.81 9.52 -5.33
N PHE A 149 13.38 10.40 -4.51
CA PHE A 149 12.99 11.81 -4.51
C PHE A 149 13.50 12.58 -5.73
N GLU A 150 14.66 12.22 -6.29
CA GLU A 150 15.09 12.70 -7.61
C GLU A 150 14.06 12.31 -8.69
N THR A 151 13.59 11.06 -8.68
CA THR A 151 12.58 10.56 -9.62
C THR A 151 11.26 11.32 -9.47
N ILE A 152 10.77 11.51 -8.23
CA ILE A 152 9.53 12.26 -7.96
C ILE A 152 9.68 13.72 -8.41
N ALA A 153 10.85 14.33 -8.19
CA ALA A 153 11.09 15.72 -8.59
C ALA A 153 10.99 15.90 -10.11
N VAL A 154 11.46 14.93 -10.91
CA VAL A 154 11.36 14.96 -12.38
C VAL A 154 9.96 14.58 -12.85
N LYS A 155 9.43 13.44 -12.38
CA LYS A 155 8.18 12.86 -12.87
C LYS A 155 6.92 13.48 -12.30
N LYS A 156 7.04 14.25 -11.20
CA LYS A 156 5.93 14.85 -10.43
C LYS A 156 4.91 13.84 -9.90
N HIS A 157 5.24 12.55 -9.91
CA HIS A 157 4.36 11.47 -9.47
C HIS A 157 5.11 10.47 -8.60
N MET A 158 4.57 10.18 -7.43
CA MET A 158 5.06 9.15 -6.50
C MET A 158 4.30 7.85 -6.76
N GLY A 159 4.71 7.09 -7.77
CA GLY A 159 4.07 5.82 -8.13
C GLY A 159 4.16 4.75 -7.04
N VAL A 160 3.33 3.72 -7.14
CA VAL A 160 3.20 2.68 -6.10
C VAL A 160 4.49 1.91 -5.84
N ASN A 161 5.31 1.69 -6.88
CA ASN A 161 6.65 1.11 -6.78
C ASN A 161 7.58 1.95 -5.88
N LEU A 162 7.60 3.28 -6.06
CA LEU A 162 8.39 4.20 -5.24
C LEU A 162 7.87 4.25 -3.79
N LYS A 163 6.55 4.31 -3.62
CA LYS A 163 5.90 4.26 -2.29
C LYS A 163 6.27 2.98 -1.54
N SER A 164 6.22 1.85 -2.23
CA SER A 164 6.56 0.54 -1.67
C SER A 164 8.03 0.47 -1.29
N ALA A 165 8.91 1.08 -2.08
CA ALA A 165 10.34 1.13 -1.79
C ALA A 165 10.63 1.96 -0.53
N LEU A 166 9.96 3.11 -0.36
CA LEU A 166 10.05 3.93 0.86
C LEU A 166 9.62 3.16 2.12
N VAL A 167 8.56 2.35 2.03
CA VAL A 167 8.14 1.47 3.13
C VAL A 167 9.16 0.35 3.37
N GLU A 168 9.69 -0.25 2.31
CA GLU A 168 10.63 -1.37 2.41
C GLU A 168 11.96 -0.95 3.07
N ILE A 169 12.46 0.23 2.73
CA ILE A 169 13.68 0.79 3.31
C ILE A 169 13.44 1.53 4.63
N SER A 170 12.17 1.60 5.08
CA SER A 170 11.74 2.30 6.29
C SER A 170 12.20 3.76 6.33
N ALA A 171 11.92 4.52 5.27
CA ALA A 171 12.40 5.89 5.02
C ALA A 171 11.75 6.95 5.95
N TRP A 172 11.90 6.84 7.27
CA TRP A 172 11.28 7.75 8.23
C TRP A 172 11.77 9.20 8.11
N GLU A 173 13.02 9.42 7.69
CA GLU A 173 13.64 10.73 7.43
C GLU A 173 12.91 11.47 6.30
N SER A 174 12.23 10.71 5.43
CA SER A 174 11.48 11.25 4.30
C SER A 174 10.08 11.72 4.67
N ILE A 175 9.63 11.53 5.92
CA ILE A 175 8.27 11.91 6.36
C ILE A 175 7.94 13.37 6.01
N PRO A 176 8.78 14.39 6.31
CA PRO A 176 8.47 15.76 5.93
C PRO A 176 8.31 15.96 4.42
N ALA A 177 9.11 15.26 3.61
CA ALA A 177 9.04 15.36 2.15
C ALA A 177 7.76 14.70 1.61
N MET A 178 7.35 13.55 2.17
CA MET A 178 6.09 12.88 1.83
C MET A 178 4.88 13.73 2.22
N ILE A 179 4.89 14.36 3.40
CA ILE A 179 3.83 15.28 3.83
C ILE A 179 3.71 16.46 2.85
N ARG A 180 4.82 17.11 2.47
CA ARG A 180 4.81 18.20 1.48
C ARG A 180 4.29 17.74 0.11
N TYR A 181 4.72 16.56 -0.35
CA TYR A 181 4.22 15.98 -1.59
C TYR A 181 2.70 15.79 -1.53
N TYR A 182 2.19 15.19 -0.46
CA TYR A 182 0.75 14.97 -0.28
C TYR A 182 -0.05 16.28 -0.21
N GLN A 183 0.45 17.31 0.49
CA GLN A 183 -0.22 18.61 0.58
C GLN A 183 -0.44 19.26 -0.80
N THR A 184 0.47 19.01 -1.74
CA THR A 184 0.36 19.48 -3.14
C THR A 184 -0.36 18.48 -4.05
N ASN A 185 -0.53 17.23 -3.62
CA ASN A 185 -1.11 16.13 -4.39
C ASN A 185 -2.18 15.39 -3.58
N ARG A 186 -3.17 16.12 -3.03
CA ARG A 186 -4.15 15.56 -2.07
C ARG A 186 -4.98 14.37 -2.58
N LYS A 187 -5.04 14.16 -3.90
CA LYS A 187 -5.68 12.98 -4.51
C LYS A 187 -4.92 11.69 -4.16
N ASP A 188 -3.61 11.79 -3.93
CA ASP A 188 -2.73 10.65 -3.62
C ASP A 188 -2.79 10.24 -2.16
N ARG A 189 -3.85 9.52 -1.79
CA ARG A 189 -4.03 9.08 -0.41
C ARG A 189 -3.19 7.89 -0.03
N ASP A 190 -2.57 7.22 -1.00
CA ASP A 190 -1.59 6.18 -0.69
C ASP A 190 -0.34 6.76 -0.04
N VAL A 191 -0.10 8.08 -0.11
CA VAL A 191 0.91 8.73 0.74
C VAL A 191 0.56 8.60 2.23
N LEU A 192 -0.72 8.73 2.59
CA LEU A 192 -1.19 8.47 3.95
C LEU A 192 -0.96 6.99 4.32
N THR A 193 -1.28 6.06 3.42
CA THR A 193 -0.97 4.64 3.59
C THR A 193 0.53 4.40 3.86
N VAL A 194 1.43 5.06 3.11
CA VAL A 194 2.89 4.97 3.34
C VAL A 194 3.27 5.44 4.74
N LEU A 195 2.76 6.60 5.19
CA LEU A 195 3.04 7.11 6.53
C LEU A 195 2.58 6.11 7.61
N SER A 196 1.38 5.56 7.47
CA SER A 196 0.86 4.51 8.35
C SER A 196 1.77 3.28 8.39
N LEU A 197 2.20 2.80 7.23
CA LEU A 197 3.06 1.62 7.12
C LEU A 197 4.45 1.85 7.72
N ILE A 198 5.03 3.04 7.55
CA ILE A 198 6.30 3.41 8.19
C ILE A 198 6.14 3.43 9.71
N LEU A 199 5.10 4.08 10.24
CA LEU A 199 4.85 4.12 11.69
C LEU A 199 4.63 2.73 12.29
N LYS A 200 3.94 1.84 11.55
CA LYS A 200 3.78 0.43 11.90
C LYS A 200 5.13 -0.29 11.92
N LYS A 201 5.94 -0.15 10.87
CA LYS A 201 7.24 -0.82 10.73
C LYS A 201 8.24 -0.38 11.79
N GLU A 202 8.24 0.90 12.12
CA GLU A 202 9.05 1.52 13.16
C GLU A 202 8.50 1.29 14.58
N GLN A 203 7.37 0.58 14.70
CA GLN A 203 6.70 0.26 15.96
C GLN A 203 6.39 1.50 16.83
N TYR A 204 6.00 2.61 16.21
CA TYR A 204 5.75 3.85 16.92
C TYR A 204 4.51 3.74 17.82
N THR A 205 4.74 3.68 19.14
CA THR A 205 3.71 3.33 20.13
C THR A 205 2.44 4.20 20.07
N PRO A 206 2.51 5.54 19.93
CA PRO A 206 1.30 6.36 19.78
C PRO A 206 0.43 5.95 18.59
N TYR A 207 1.04 5.51 17.49
CA TYR A 207 0.31 4.99 16.33
C TYR A 207 -0.28 3.61 16.62
N LEU A 208 0.50 2.68 17.17
CA LEU A 208 0.05 1.31 17.45
C LEU A 208 -1.12 1.24 18.45
N LYS A 209 -1.22 2.21 19.37
CA LYS A 209 -2.34 2.31 20.33
C LYS A 209 -3.57 3.03 19.77
N SER A 210 -3.52 3.52 18.54
CA SER A 210 -4.59 4.33 17.96
C SER A 210 -5.77 3.48 17.47
N LYS A 211 -6.97 4.09 17.45
CA LYS A 211 -8.16 3.49 16.84
C LYS A 211 -7.96 3.22 15.35
N MET A 212 -7.14 4.03 14.66
CA MET A 212 -6.84 3.84 13.25
C MET A 212 -6.04 2.56 13.02
N TYR A 213 -4.97 2.34 13.79
CA TYR A 213 -4.18 1.11 13.72
C TYR A 213 -5.04 -0.13 13.98
N GLY A 214 -5.87 -0.08 15.03
CA GLY A 214 -6.79 -1.18 15.35
C GLY A 214 -7.73 -1.53 14.19
N LYS A 215 -8.27 -0.52 13.49
CA LYS A 215 -9.14 -0.75 12.32
C LYS A 215 -8.39 -1.26 11.09
N LEU A 216 -7.14 -0.86 10.91
CA LEU A 216 -6.39 -1.19 9.70
C LEU A 216 -5.66 -2.54 9.77
N TYR A 217 -5.30 -3.01 10.98
CA TYR A 217 -4.33 -4.10 11.13
C TYR A 217 -4.66 -5.14 12.19
N LEU A 218 -5.73 -5.00 12.97
CA LEU A 218 -6.14 -5.97 13.99
C LEU A 218 -7.50 -6.58 13.64
N GLY A 219 -7.82 -7.74 14.23
CA GLY A 219 -9.07 -8.47 13.98
C GLY A 219 -9.10 -9.07 12.57
N ASP A 220 -10.24 -8.95 11.89
CA ASP A 220 -10.48 -9.50 10.54
C ASP A 220 -9.88 -8.64 9.40
N ALA A 221 -8.77 -7.95 9.69
CA ALA A 221 -8.10 -7.08 8.72
C ALA A 221 -7.56 -7.91 7.54
N ASN A 222 -7.91 -7.47 6.33
CA ASN A 222 -7.53 -8.06 5.05
C ASN A 222 -6.95 -6.99 4.10
N TYR A 223 -6.64 -7.38 2.87
CA TYR A 223 -6.05 -6.50 1.87
C TYR A 223 -6.94 -5.32 1.43
N MET A 224 -8.25 -5.39 1.63
CA MET A 224 -9.21 -4.29 1.36
C MET A 224 -9.48 -3.39 2.56
N THR A 225 -8.89 -3.72 3.72
CA THR A 225 -9.17 -3.01 4.96
C THR A 225 -8.72 -1.56 4.85
N SER A 226 -9.63 -0.67 5.26
CA SER A 226 -9.48 0.76 5.11
C SER A 226 -10.24 1.51 6.19
N VAL A 227 -9.87 2.76 6.39
CA VAL A 227 -10.65 3.73 7.16
C VAL A 227 -11.18 4.80 6.22
N ARG A 228 -12.30 5.42 6.60
CA ARG A 228 -12.85 6.55 5.87
C ARG A 228 -11.83 7.69 5.82
N PHE A 229 -11.63 8.26 4.64
CA PHE A 229 -10.94 9.52 4.49
C PHE A 229 -11.82 10.67 5.00
N ASN A 230 -11.34 11.37 6.02
CA ASN A 230 -11.94 12.57 6.57
C ASN A 230 -10.85 13.41 7.24
N THR A 231 -11.17 14.67 7.57
CA THR A 231 -10.22 15.61 8.17
C THR A 231 -9.57 15.08 9.45
N ALA A 232 -10.33 14.40 10.31
CA ALA A 232 -9.80 13.87 11.58
C ALA A 232 -8.76 12.77 11.36
N ASN A 233 -9.04 11.81 10.47
CA ASN A 233 -8.13 10.71 10.15
C ASN A 233 -6.89 11.23 9.40
N GLU A 234 -7.08 12.15 8.46
CA GLU A 234 -5.99 12.81 7.75
C GLU A 234 -5.06 13.56 8.71
N GLN A 235 -5.59 14.46 9.54
CA GLN A 235 -4.80 15.23 10.50
C GLN A 235 -4.12 14.34 11.52
N PHE A 236 -4.81 13.32 12.04
CA PHE A 236 -4.22 12.35 12.96
C PHE A 236 -2.97 11.71 12.37
N LEU A 237 -3.04 11.23 11.12
CA LEU A 237 -1.92 10.52 10.53
C LEU A 237 -0.74 11.45 10.18
N LEU A 238 -1.04 12.63 9.63
CA LEU A 238 -0.01 13.64 9.32
C LEU A 238 0.72 14.12 10.58
N SER A 239 -0.02 14.45 11.64
CA SER A 239 0.58 14.88 12.92
C SER A 239 1.35 13.75 13.58
N THR A 240 0.78 12.55 13.68
CA THR A 240 1.46 11.40 14.30
C THR A 240 2.77 11.05 13.57
N ALA A 241 2.78 11.12 12.24
CA ALA A 241 4.00 10.90 11.46
C ALA A 241 5.03 12.02 11.70
N GLN A 242 4.60 13.28 11.71
CA GLN A 242 5.48 14.41 11.99
C GLN A 242 6.08 14.34 13.41
N ASP A 243 5.27 13.96 14.40
CA ASP A 243 5.72 13.76 15.78
C ASP A 243 6.76 12.65 15.87
N TYR A 244 6.57 11.55 15.15
CA TYR A 244 7.55 10.48 15.07
C TYR A 244 8.88 10.97 14.49
N TYR A 245 8.84 11.71 13.37
CA TYR A 245 10.03 12.32 12.79
C TYR A 245 10.73 13.25 13.79
N ASN A 246 9.99 14.15 14.45
CA ASN A 246 10.52 15.09 15.43
C ASN A 246 11.17 14.37 16.62
N GLN A 247 10.58 13.26 17.08
CA GLN A 247 11.14 12.42 18.14
C GLN A 247 12.49 11.80 17.71
N LYS A 248 12.61 11.35 16.46
CA LYS A 248 13.82 10.68 15.95
C LYS A 248 14.99 11.63 15.78
N ILE A 249 14.74 12.88 15.37
CA ILE A 249 15.81 13.89 15.21
C ILE A 249 16.22 14.57 16.52
N SER A 250 15.42 14.41 17.58
CA SER A 250 15.70 14.98 18.91
C SER A 250 16.50 14.03 19.82
N LYS A 251 16.82 12.82 19.33
CA LYS A 251 17.64 11.81 20.00
C LYS A 251 19.01 11.76 19.34
#